data_AF-A0A3D5MJ38-F1
#
_entry.id   AF-A0A3D5MJ38-F1
#
_cell.length_a   1.000
_cell.length_b   1.000
_cell.length_c   1.000
_cell.angle_alpha   90.00
_cell.angle_beta   90.00
_cell.angle_gamma   90.00
#
_symmetry.space_group_name_H-M   'P 1'
#
loop_
_entity.id
_entity.type
_entity.pdbx_description
1 polymer ?
#
loop_
_entity_poly.entity_id
_entity_poly.type
_entity_poly.pdbx_seq_one_letter_code
_entity_poly.pdbx_strand_id
1 'polypeptide(L)'
;MGDTFRAILLIALIAAFLTTGVLLFSWWMESERRLRRAMKKALGAPADTVALSAHEGRAAGLDLEGGQLVVLWNRGAMGLVYAFEEVLGAEIIVDGHVVARVLRGQMRKEIDLDAPDAELVVLRLIFSDPHNAEFELALWNGTRTAPASEAEKTSGARSPGEGLRLGRRWLSHVEALMQR
;
A
#
# COMPACT_ATOMS: atom_id res chain seq x y z
N MET A 1 -40.39 -34.06 21.91
CA MET A 1 -39.79 -32.73 22.11
C MET A 1 -38.25 -32.73 22.04
N GLY A 2 -37.56 -33.77 22.52
CA GLY A 2 -36.08 -33.82 22.50
C GLY A 2 -35.44 -33.78 21.11
N ASP A 3 -36.01 -34.45 20.11
CA ASP A 3 -35.42 -34.49 18.76
C ASP A 3 -35.59 -33.18 18.00
N THR A 4 -36.71 -32.49 18.18
CA THR A 4 -36.92 -31.14 17.63
C THR A 4 -35.92 -30.15 18.22
N PHE A 5 -35.68 -30.20 19.53
CA PHE A 5 -34.69 -29.36 20.19
C PHE A 5 -33.26 -29.65 19.71
N ARG A 6 -32.90 -30.93 19.58
CA ARG A 6 -31.60 -31.36 19.01
C ARG A 6 -31.43 -30.87 17.57
N ALA A 7 -32.46 -30.99 16.75
CA ALA A 7 -32.43 -30.51 15.36
C ALA A 7 -32.22 -28.99 15.29
N ILE A 8 -32.96 -28.21 16.09
CA ILE A 8 -32.79 -26.76 16.18
C ILE A 8 -31.37 -26.40 16.64
N LEU A 9 -30.84 -27.09 17.66
CA LEU A 9 -29.49 -26.87 18.18
C LEU A 9 -28.42 -27.16 17.11
N LEU A 10 -28.56 -28.27 16.38
CA LEU A 10 -27.66 -28.64 15.29
C LEU A 10 -27.66 -27.59 14.17
N ILE A 11 -28.84 -27.13 13.78
CA ILE A 11 -28.97 -26.07 12.76
C ILE A 11 -28.32 -24.78 13.24
N ALA A 12 -28.56 -24.38 14.50
CA ALA A 12 -27.96 -23.19 15.09
C ALA A 12 -26.42 -23.30 15.14
N LEU A 13 -25.88 -24.47 15.49
CA LEU A 13 -24.45 -24.71 15.56
C LEU A 13 -23.79 -24.71 14.19
N ILE A 14 -24.44 -25.30 13.18
CA ILE A 14 -23.99 -25.24 11.78
C ILE A 14 -24.00 -23.79 11.28
N ALA A 15 -25.07 -23.04 11.55
CA ALA A 15 -25.14 -21.63 11.17
C ALA A 15 -24.05 -20.77 11.84
N ALA A 16 -23.80 -20.98 13.13
CA ALA A 16 -22.73 -20.31 13.86
C ALA A 16 -21.34 -20.67 13.30
N PHE A 17 -21.11 -21.96 12.99
CA PHE A 17 -19.86 -22.42 12.40
C PHE A 17 -19.61 -21.81 11.01
N LEU A 18 -20.63 -21.82 10.14
CA LEU A 18 -20.55 -21.20 8.81
C LEU A 18 -20.28 -19.69 8.90
N THR A 19 -20.99 -18.99 9.78
CA THR A 19 -20.79 -17.55 9.98
C THR A 19 -19.37 -17.24 10.47
N THR A 20 -18.88 -17.99 11.45
CA THR A 20 -17.51 -17.84 11.96
C THR A 20 -16.47 -18.15 10.88
N GLY A 21 -16.70 -19.20 10.09
CA GLY A 21 -15.84 -19.57 8.96
C GLY A 21 -15.79 -18.48 7.89
N VAL A 22 -16.94 -17.90 7.52
CA VAL A 22 -17.02 -16.79 6.57
C VAL A 22 -16.30 -15.54 7.10
N LEU A 23 -16.49 -15.20 8.38
CA LEU A 23 -15.79 -14.07 9.00
C LEU A 23 -14.27 -14.28 9.01
N LEU A 24 -13.81 -15.47 9.39
CA LEU A 24 -12.39 -15.80 9.41
C LEU A 24 -11.78 -15.79 8.01
N PHE A 25 -12.51 -16.32 7.02
CA PHE A 25 -12.09 -16.32 5.63
C PHE A 25 -12.04 -14.91 5.05
N SER A 26 -13.07 -14.09 5.32
CA SER A 26 -13.11 -12.68 4.94
C SER A 26 -11.93 -11.90 5.53
N TRP A 27 -11.66 -12.10 6.82
CA TRP A 27 -10.51 -11.50 7.51
C TRP A 27 -9.16 -11.97 6.93
N TRP A 28 -9.05 -13.23 6.53
CA TRP A 28 -7.84 -13.73 5.88
C TRP A 28 -7.63 -13.15 4.48
N MET A 29 -8.72 -12.85 3.79
CA MET A 29 -8.78 -12.24 2.45
C MET A 29 -8.65 -10.71 2.45
N GLU A 30 -8.59 -10.08 3.64
CA GLU A 30 -8.39 -8.64 3.81
C GLU A 30 -7.23 -8.15 2.93
N SER A 31 -7.49 -7.13 2.10
CA SER A 31 -6.60 -6.71 1.02
C SER A 31 -5.21 -6.33 1.53
N GLU A 32 -5.12 -5.67 2.67
CA GLU A 32 -3.86 -5.27 3.26
C GLU A 32 -3.00 -6.46 3.71
N ARG A 33 -3.60 -7.45 4.38
CA ARG A 33 -2.89 -8.66 4.81
C ARG A 33 -2.38 -9.44 3.60
N ARG A 34 -3.17 -9.49 2.53
CA ARG A 34 -2.76 -10.10 1.26
C ARG A 34 -1.59 -9.34 0.62
N LEU A 35 -1.66 -8.02 0.54
CA LEU A 35 -0.58 -7.18 0.01
C LEU A 35 0.72 -7.37 0.79
N ARG A 36 0.65 -7.35 2.13
CA ARG A 36 1.83 -7.56 2.98
C ARG A 36 2.46 -8.94 2.80
N ARG A 37 1.65 -10.00 2.71
CA ARG A 37 2.15 -11.37 2.43
C ARG A 37 2.78 -11.46 1.04
N ALA A 38 2.13 -10.90 0.03
CA ALA A 38 2.65 -10.87 -1.33
C ALA A 38 3.97 -10.09 -1.41
N MET A 39 4.07 -8.96 -0.71
CA MET A 39 5.28 -8.13 -0.67
C MET A 39 6.44 -8.86 0.01
N LYS A 40 6.20 -9.48 1.17
CA LYS A 40 7.23 -10.31 1.83
C LYS A 40 7.66 -11.48 0.95
N LYS A 41 6.75 -12.08 0.19
CA LYS A 41 7.07 -13.15 -0.76
C LYS A 41 7.90 -12.65 -1.95
N ALA A 42 7.61 -11.46 -2.46
CA ALA A 42 8.30 -10.86 -3.60
C ALA A 42 9.72 -10.39 -3.24
N LEU A 43 9.89 -9.77 -2.07
CA LEU A 43 11.20 -9.30 -1.59
C LEU A 43 12.05 -10.42 -0.97
N GLY A 44 11.44 -11.49 -0.49
CA GLY A 44 12.14 -12.52 0.31
C GLY A 44 12.49 -12.07 1.74
N ALA A 45 12.47 -10.77 2.01
CA ALA A 45 12.73 -10.12 3.29
C ALA A 45 11.55 -9.20 3.70
N PRO A 46 11.47 -8.75 4.97
CA PRO A 46 10.59 -7.64 5.34
C PRO A 46 11.03 -6.36 4.63
N ALA A 47 10.08 -5.59 4.08
CA ALA A 47 10.36 -4.29 3.50
C ALA A 47 10.71 -3.25 4.60
N ASP A 48 11.76 -2.47 4.37
CA ASP A 48 12.19 -1.36 5.24
C ASP A 48 11.18 -0.21 5.22
N THR A 49 10.64 0.05 4.04
CA THR A 49 9.63 1.09 3.85
C THR A 49 8.51 0.57 2.96
N VAL A 50 7.29 0.89 3.36
CA VAL A 50 6.07 0.36 2.79
C VAL A 50 5.09 1.51 2.55
N ALA A 51 4.47 1.53 1.38
CA ALA A 51 3.28 2.32 1.09
C ALA A 51 2.17 1.36 0.64
N LEU A 52 1.00 1.48 1.27
CA LEU A 52 -0.15 0.62 0.99
C LEU A 52 -1.35 1.50 0.68
N SER A 53 -2.00 1.17 -0.42
CA SER A 53 -3.30 1.69 -0.81
C SER A 53 -4.27 0.51 -0.87
N ALA A 54 -4.82 0.14 0.29
CA ALA A 54 -5.57 -1.10 0.44
C ALA A 54 -6.91 -1.05 -0.34
N HIS A 55 -7.48 0.14 -0.52
CA HIS A 55 -8.67 0.36 -1.36
C HIS A 55 -8.38 0.17 -2.85
N GLU A 56 -7.23 0.66 -3.35
CA GLU A 56 -6.80 0.40 -4.73
C GLU A 56 -6.25 -1.02 -4.92
N GLY A 57 -5.97 -1.73 -3.81
CA GLY A 57 -5.28 -3.00 -3.84
C GLY A 57 -3.86 -2.85 -4.40
N ARG A 58 -3.22 -1.71 -4.14
CA ARG A 58 -1.87 -1.37 -4.59
C ARG A 58 -0.92 -1.25 -3.41
N ALA A 59 0.34 -1.59 -3.64
CA ALA A 59 1.40 -1.44 -2.65
C ALA A 59 2.74 -1.16 -3.32
N ALA A 60 3.62 -0.48 -2.60
CA ALA A 60 5.03 -0.38 -2.91
C ALA A 60 5.85 -0.74 -1.65
N GLY A 61 6.96 -1.43 -1.85
CA GLY A 61 7.90 -1.83 -0.80
C GLY A 61 9.34 -1.62 -1.24
N LEU A 62 10.18 -1.20 -0.29
CA LEU A 62 11.62 -1.05 -0.47
C LEU A 62 12.35 -2.04 0.42
N ASP A 63 13.36 -2.70 -0.13
CA ASP A 63 14.38 -3.47 0.59
C ASP A 63 15.75 -2.84 0.29
N LEU A 64 16.25 -2.04 1.24
CA LEU A 64 17.49 -1.28 1.14
C LEU A 64 18.74 -2.15 1.25
N GLU A 65 18.62 -3.31 1.90
CA GLU A 65 19.70 -4.29 2.03
C GLU A 65 19.77 -5.18 0.78
N GLY A 66 18.62 -5.65 0.29
CA GLY A 66 18.51 -6.47 -0.91
C GLY A 66 18.63 -5.71 -2.23
N GLY A 67 18.55 -4.37 -2.23
CA GLY A 67 18.75 -3.57 -3.43
C GLY A 67 17.52 -3.51 -4.35
N GLN A 68 16.32 -3.71 -3.80
CA GLN A 68 15.12 -3.96 -4.60
C GLN A 68 13.93 -3.08 -4.19
N LEU A 69 13.14 -2.69 -5.20
CA LEU A 69 11.85 -2.05 -5.05
C LEU A 69 10.78 -2.96 -5.64
N VAL A 70 9.74 -3.26 -4.87
CA VAL A 70 8.59 -4.02 -5.34
C VAL A 70 7.37 -3.14 -5.45
N VAL A 71 6.65 -3.25 -6.56
CA VAL A 71 5.30 -2.71 -6.73
C VAL A 71 4.31 -3.85 -6.91
N LEU A 72 3.16 -3.74 -6.28
CA LEU A 72 2.10 -4.74 -6.32
C LEU A 72 0.77 -4.10 -6.69
N TRP A 73 -0.03 -4.79 -7.47
CA TRP A 73 -1.41 -4.40 -7.77
C TRP A 73 -2.34 -5.61 -7.76
N ASN A 74 -3.64 -5.37 -7.99
CA ASN A 74 -4.67 -6.40 -7.90
C ASN A 74 -4.62 -7.15 -6.54
N ARG A 75 -4.48 -6.39 -5.45
CA ARG A 75 -4.39 -6.89 -4.06
C ARG A 75 -3.22 -7.88 -3.86
N GLY A 76 -2.13 -7.67 -4.59
CA GLY A 76 -0.91 -8.48 -4.52
C GLY A 76 -0.95 -9.75 -5.36
N ALA A 77 -1.93 -9.90 -6.25
CA ALA A 77 -1.94 -11.01 -7.22
C ALA A 77 -0.95 -10.80 -8.36
N MET A 78 -0.59 -9.55 -8.63
CA MET A 78 0.37 -9.14 -9.65
C MET A 78 1.36 -8.16 -9.04
N GLY A 79 2.56 -8.11 -9.61
CA GLY A 79 3.62 -7.22 -9.14
C GLY A 79 4.85 -7.29 -10.02
N LEU A 80 5.71 -6.28 -9.86
CA LEU A 80 7.03 -6.20 -10.47
C LEU A 80 8.07 -5.94 -9.39
N VAL A 81 9.24 -6.51 -9.59
CA VAL A 81 10.44 -6.28 -8.77
C VAL A 81 11.40 -5.52 -9.66
N TYR A 82 11.84 -4.36 -9.19
CA TYR A 82 12.81 -3.52 -9.87
C TYR A 82 14.09 -3.49 -9.04
N ALA A 83 15.23 -3.61 -9.71
CA ALA A 83 16.51 -3.26 -9.14
C ALA A 83 16.62 -1.73 -8.98
N PHE A 84 17.47 -1.25 -8.07
CA PHE A 84 17.61 0.19 -7.83
C PHE A 84 18.13 0.98 -9.04
N GLU A 85 18.90 0.35 -9.90
CA GLU A 85 19.37 0.92 -11.17
C GLU A 85 18.21 1.22 -12.11
N GLU A 86 17.13 0.44 -12.03
CA GLU A 86 15.94 0.61 -12.85
C GLU A 86 15.03 1.74 -12.34
N VAL A 87 15.24 2.20 -11.10
CA VAL A 87 14.50 3.31 -10.49
C VAL A 87 15.08 4.64 -10.99
N LEU A 88 14.24 5.40 -11.71
CA LEU A 88 14.56 6.72 -12.22
C LEU A 88 14.16 7.83 -11.25
N GLY A 89 13.16 7.59 -10.40
CA GLY A 89 12.78 8.54 -9.35
C GLY A 89 11.40 8.36 -8.79
N ALA A 90 10.95 9.39 -8.08
CA ALA A 90 9.66 9.41 -7.42
C ALA A 90 9.11 10.84 -7.32
N GLU A 91 7.79 10.94 -7.32
CA GLU A 91 7.04 12.19 -7.20
C GLU A 91 5.99 12.06 -6.11
N ILE A 92 5.72 13.19 -5.44
CA ILE A 92 4.54 13.36 -4.61
C ILE A 92 3.60 14.32 -5.30
N ILE A 93 2.37 13.86 -5.48
CA ILE A 93 1.30 14.58 -6.16
C ILE A 93 0.20 14.84 -5.15
N VAL A 94 -0.24 16.09 -5.05
CA VAL A 94 -1.33 16.51 -4.17
C VAL A 94 -2.40 17.14 -5.05
N ASP A 95 -3.61 16.58 -5.01
CA ASP A 95 -4.77 17.09 -5.78
C ASP A 95 -4.43 17.39 -7.26
N GLY A 96 -3.69 16.47 -7.90
CA GLY A 96 -3.25 16.57 -9.29
C GLY A 96 -2.00 17.41 -9.55
N HIS A 97 -1.42 18.05 -8.54
CA HIS A 97 -0.23 18.90 -8.68
C HIS A 97 1.02 18.21 -8.13
N VAL A 98 2.10 18.16 -8.93
CA VAL A 98 3.41 17.63 -8.47
C VAL A 98 4.05 18.62 -7.49
N VAL A 99 4.00 18.29 -6.21
CA VAL A 99 4.51 19.17 -5.13
C VAL A 99 5.97 18.89 -4.81
N ALA A 100 6.46 17.68 -5.09
CA ALA A 100 7.88 17.39 -5.13
C ALA A 100 8.23 16.20 -6.00
N ARG A 101 9.52 16.15 -6.31
CA ARG A 101 10.11 15.19 -7.21
C ARG A 101 11.58 14.97 -6.84
N VAL A 102 11.99 13.71 -6.92
CA VAL A 102 13.38 13.27 -6.97
C VAL A 102 13.53 12.53 -8.30
N LEU A 103 14.48 12.93 -9.13
CA LEU A 103 14.81 12.27 -10.39
C LEU A 103 16.32 12.07 -10.46
N ARG A 104 16.74 10.94 -11.04
CA ARG A 104 18.15 10.63 -11.26
C ARG A 104 18.81 11.73 -12.08
N GLY A 105 19.92 12.27 -11.58
CA GLY A 105 20.66 13.36 -12.22
C GLY A 105 20.03 14.76 -12.09
N GLN A 106 18.94 14.91 -11.32
CA GLN A 106 18.33 16.21 -11.04
C GLN A 106 18.46 16.58 -9.56
N MET A 107 18.58 17.88 -9.29
CA MET A 107 18.54 18.39 -7.91
C MET A 107 17.12 18.23 -7.36
N ARG A 108 17.00 17.75 -6.12
CA ARG A 108 15.71 17.55 -5.45
C ARG A 108 14.90 18.84 -5.42
N LYS A 109 13.65 18.76 -5.85
CA LYS A 109 12.65 19.79 -5.57
C LYS A 109 12.10 19.53 -4.18
N GLU A 110 12.39 20.41 -3.23
CA GLU A 110 11.91 20.28 -1.86
C GLU A 110 10.38 20.42 -1.81
N ILE A 111 9.73 19.61 -0.94
CA ILE A 111 8.32 19.81 -0.60
C ILE A 111 8.26 20.98 0.38
N ASP A 112 7.98 22.18 -0.11
CA ASP A 112 7.60 23.33 0.71
C ASP A 112 6.09 23.54 0.64
N LEU A 113 5.34 22.48 0.97
CA LEU A 113 3.89 22.50 1.03
C LEU A 113 3.43 21.81 2.30
N ASP A 114 2.67 22.56 3.10
CA ASP A 114 1.76 22.02 4.10
C ASP A 114 0.35 22.05 3.47
N ALA A 115 -0.24 20.88 3.25
CA ALA A 115 -1.56 20.75 2.64
C ALA A 115 -2.52 20.05 3.61
N PRO A 116 -2.96 20.76 4.68
CA PRO A 116 -3.83 20.19 5.70
C PRO A 116 -5.21 19.77 5.14
N ASP A 117 -5.63 20.41 4.04
CA ASP A 117 -6.94 20.20 3.39
C ASP A 117 -6.86 19.36 2.10
N ALA A 118 -5.74 18.67 1.86
CA ALA A 118 -5.58 17.88 0.64
C ALA A 118 -6.57 16.70 0.58
N GLU A 119 -7.27 16.57 -0.55
CA GLU A 119 -8.22 15.47 -0.78
C GLU A 119 -7.50 14.19 -1.19
N LEU A 120 -6.37 14.31 -1.90
CA LEU A 120 -5.63 13.17 -2.43
C LEU A 120 -4.11 13.43 -2.35
N VAL A 121 -3.38 12.48 -1.78
CA VAL A 121 -1.92 12.46 -1.82
C VAL A 121 -1.48 11.16 -2.51
N VAL A 122 -0.74 11.27 -3.60
CA VAL A 122 -0.27 10.13 -4.41
C VAL A 122 1.26 10.09 -4.40
N LEU A 123 1.79 8.88 -4.26
CA LEU A 123 3.17 8.56 -4.57
C LEU A 123 3.21 8.00 -6.00
N ARG A 124 3.99 8.63 -6.88
CA ARG A 124 4.33 8.08 -8.20
C ARG A 124 5.79 7.65 -8.18
N LEU A 125 6.04 6.40 -8.53
CA LEU A 125 7.38 5.84 -8.75
C LEU A 125 7.64 5.79 -10.25
N ILE A 126 8.87 6.09 -10.66
CA ILE A 126 9.27 6.21 -12.06
C ILE A 126 10.41 5.22 -12.32
N PHE A 127 10.26 4.42 -13.37
CA PHE A 127 11.16 3.33 -13.74
C PHE A 127 11.67 3.48 -15.16
N SER A 128 12.77 2.80 -15.45
CA SER A 128 13.37 2.73 -16.79
C SER A 128 12.72 1.69 -17.71
N ASP A 129 11.81 0.85 -17.21
CA ASP A 129 11.04 -0.11 -18.02
C ASP A 129 10.03 0.64 -18.92
N PRO A 130 10.15 0.59 -20.26
CA PRO A 130 9.25 1.28 -21.16
C PRO A 130 7.81 0.73 -21.13
N HIS A 131 7.58 -0.51 -20.68
CA HIS A 131 6.24 -1.08 -20.58
C HIS A 131 5.53 -0.67 -19.29
N ASN A 132 6.29 -0.41 -18.22
CA ASN A 132 5.79 -0.06 -16.90
C ASN A 132 6.59 1.11 -16.31
N ALA A 133 6.63 2.22 -17.05
CA ALA A 133 7.48 3.36 -16.74
C ALA A 133 7.07 4.10 -15.46
N GLU A 134 5.83 3.95 -15.00
CA GLU A 134 5.33 4.59 -13.80
C GLU A 134 4.41 3.68 -12.98
N PHE A 135 4.45 3.86 -11.66
CA PHE A 135 3.52 3.22 -10.75
C PHE A 135 3.01 4.22 -9.72
N GLU A 136 1.69 4.37 -9.67
CA GLU A 136 1.01 5.28 -8.74
C GLU A 136 0.26 4.51 -7.66
N LEU A 137 0.30 5.04 -6.44
CA LEU A 137 -0.57 4.62 -5.36
C LEU A 137 -0.95 5.79 -4.47
N ALA A 138 -2.20 5.82 -4.01
CA ALA A 138 -2.64 6.80 -3.02
C ALA A 138 -2.00 6.52 -1.66
N LEU A 139 -1.34 7.53 -1.10
CA LEU A 139 -0.91 7.57 0.29
C LEU A 139 -2.02 8.07 1.21
N TRP A 140 -2.89 8.95 0.70
CA TRP A 140 -4.08 9.46 1.38
C TRP A 140 -5.20 9.70 0.36
N ASN A 141 -6.44 9.42 0.75
CA ASN A 141 -7.64 9.72 -0.04
C ASN A 141 -8.81 10.08 0.90
N GLY A 142 -9.15 11.37 0.93
CA GLY A 142 -10.22 11.95 1.75
C GLY A 142 -11.63 11.73 1.21
N THR A 143 -11.79 11.37 -0.07
CA THR A 143 -13.10 11.04 -0.68
C THR A 143 -13.58 9.63 -0.35
N ARG A 144 -12.78 8.87 0.41
CA ARG A 144 -13.09 7.50 0.77
C ARG A 144 -14.31 7.42 1.69
N THR A 145 -15.36 6.79 1.18
CA THR A 145 -16.62 6.55 1.90
C THR A 145 -16.67 5.21 2.65
N ALA A 146 -15.82 4.24 2.29
CA ALA A 146 -15.78 2.94 2.95
C ALA A 146 -15.00 3.02 4.27
N PRO A 147 -15.52 2.46 5.39
CA PRO A 147 -14.80 2.45 6.65
C PRO A 147 -13.43 1.78 6.47
N ALA A 148 -12.38 2.40 6.99
CA ALA A 148 -11.05 1.79 7.05
C ALA A 148 -11.14 0.49 7.85
N SER A 149 -10.59 -0.61 7.33
CA SER A 149 -10.47 -1.84 8.10
C SER A 149 -9.53 -1.63 9.30
N GLU A 150 -9.61 -2.45 10.34
CA GLU A 150 -8.74 -2.30 11.53
C GLU A 150 -7.24 -2.38 11.20
N ALA A 151 -6.89 -3.20 10.20
CA ALA A 151 -5.53 -3.26 9.69
C ALA A 151 -5.13 -1.90 9.07
N GLU A 152 -6.03 -1.31 8.28
CA GLU A 152 -5.76 -0.07 7.57
C GLU A 152 -5.73 1.13 8.51
N LYS A 153 -6.51 1.12 9.59
CA LYS A 153 -6.42 2.09 10.69
C LYS A 153 -5.05 2.06 11.39
N THR A 154 -4.37 0.92 11.35
CA THR A 154 -3.06 0.72 11.98
C THR A 154 -1.92 1.11 11.04
N SER A 155 -2.14 1.03 9.74
CA SER A 155 -1.06 0.99 8.73
C SER A 155 -1.13 2.07 7.66
N GLY A 156 -2.33 2.56 7.34
CA GLY A 156 -2.57 3.60 6.32
C GLY A 156 -2.48 4.99 6.92
N ALA A 157 -2.30 6.00 6.06
CA ALA A 157 -2.38 7.39 6.52
C ALA A 157 -3.81 7.73 6.94
N ARG A 158 -3.95 8.33 8.11
CA ARG A 158 -5.24 8.76 8.70
C ARG A 158 -5.53 10.24 8.49
N SER A 159 -4.57 10.97 7.92
CA SER A 159 -4.73 12.37 7.53
C SER A 159 -3.87 12.70 6.31
N PRO A 160 -4.16 13.79 5.60
CA PRO A 160 -3.32 14.24 4.48
C PRO A 160 -1.87 14.48 4.92
N GLY A 161 -1.67 15.02 6.11
CA GLY A 161 -0.34 15.21 6.70
C GLY A 161 0.41 13.91 6.99
N GLU A 162 -0.27 12.83 7.41
CA GLU A 162 0.35 11.50 7.52
C GLU A 162 0.78 10.97 6.15
N GLY A 163 -0.05 11.16 5.11
CA GLY A 163 0.25 10.80 3.72
C GLY A 163 1.47 11.55 3.19
N LEU A 164 1.54 12.86 3.40
CA LEU A 164 2.69 13.69 3.03
C LEU A 164 3.97 13.31 3.77
N ARG A 165 3.90 12.98 5.07
CA ARG A 165 5.07 12.50 5.83
C ARG A 165 5.58 11.17 5.30
N LEU A 166 4.68 10.25 4.96
CA LEU A 166 5.06 8.99 4.32
C LEU A 166 5.70 9.24 2.95
N GLY A 167 5.12 10.15 2.15
CA GLY A 167 5.66 10.57 0.86
C GLY A 167 7.06 11.16 0.97
N ARG A 168 7.29 12.06 1.93
CA ARG A 168 8.62 12.62 2.24
C ARG A 168 9.64 11.52 2.57
N ARG A 169 9.26 10.55 3.41
CA ARG A 169 10.11 9.40 3.74
C ARG A 169 10.47 8.58 2.49
N TRP A 170 9.50 8.33 1.63
CA TRP A 170 9.72 7.63 0.36
C TRP A 170 10.68 8.39 -0.57
N LEU A 171 10.48 9.70 -0.75
CA LEU A 171 11.41 10.52 -1.53
C LEU A 171 12.82 10.48 -0.96
N SER A 172 12.98 10.58 0.36
CA SER A 172 14.30 10.50 1.01
C SER A 172 14.98 9.15 0.79
N HIS A 173 14.24 8.04 0.87
CA HIS A 173 14.82 6.73 0.56
C HIS A 173 15.22 6.65 -0.90
N VAL A 174 14.33 6.99 -1.84
CA VAL A 174 14.62 6.97 -3.29
C VAL A 174 15.81 7.87 -3.63
N GLU A 175 15.93 9.04 -3.02
CA GLU A 175 17.10 9.91 -3.17
C GLU A 175 18.38 9.25 -2.65
N ALA A 176 18.33 8.64 -1.47
CA ALA A 176 19.48 7.91 -0.92
C ALA A 176 19.90 6.72 -1.81
N LEU A 177 18.95 6.07 -2.50
CA LEU A 177 19.25 5.02 -3.47
C LEU A 177 20.05 5.53 -4.67
N MET A 178 19.77 6.76 -5.12
CA MET A 178 20.47 7.36 -6.27
C MET A 178 21.89 7.82 -5.96
N GLN A 179 22.22 7.98 -4.68
CA GLN A 179 23.54 8.41 -4.22
C GLN A 179 24.49 7.25 -3.93
N ARG A 180 24.01 5.99 -4.03
CA ARG A 180 24.82 4.78 -3.94
C ARG A 180 25.38 4.42 -5.32
#